data_AF-A0A428PZF4-F1
#
_entry.id   AF-A0A428PZF4-F1
#
_cell.length_a   1.000
_cell.length_b   1.000
_cell.length_c   1.000
_cell.angle_alpha   90.00
_cell.angle_beta   90.00
_cell.angle_gamma   90.00
#
_symmetry.space_group_name_H-M   'P 1'
#
loop_
_entity.id
_entity.type
_entity.pdbx_description
1 polymer ?
#
loop_
_entity_poly.entity_id
_entity_poly.type
_entity_poly.pdbx_seq_one_letter_code
_entity_poly.pdbx_strand_id
1 'polypeptide(L)'
;MSLSASIGLLKGELSFGPFNQRVLRQAQEQCQYINQALRSLLKLAGSLPKELQERLVRTAGILEDRSIGDIMAVLGIIKQALRTGSPLPERLPTPLVRRAIESYLAQGGDAILTTTLVKDENHRRYCVAVTLYLKFLTSIDDLLLVLKAALGERHIIYQWEDA
;
A
#
# COMPACT_ATOMS: atom_id res chain seq x y z
N MET A 1 -4.91 15.82 -22.05
CA MET A 1 -6.10 14.95 -21.89
C MET A 1 -6.08 14.38 -20.48
N SER A 2 -7.23 14.30 -19.79
CA SER A 2 -7.30 13.68 -18.46
C SER A 2 -7.17 12.15 -18.58
N LEU A 3 -6.45 11.50 -17.64
CA LEU A 3 -6.28 10.04 -17.60
C LEU A 3 -7.62 9.29 -17.68
N SER A 4 -8.66 9.83 -17.02
CA SER A 4 -10.00 9.26 -17.05
C SER A 4 -10.65 9.30 -18.45
N ALA A 5 -10.31 10.29 -19.27
CA ALA A 5 -10.75 10.36 -20.66
C ALA A 5 -10.05 9.29 -21.51
N SER A 6 -8.73 9.12 -21.33
CA SER A 6 -7.95 8.08 -22.02
C SER A 6 -8.43 6.67 -21.66
N ILE A 7 -8.71 6.40 -20.38
CA ILE A 7 -9.33 5.12 -19.94
C ILE A 7 -10.75 4.99 -20.49
N GLY A 8 -11.46 6.11 -20.70
CA GLY A 8 -12.78 6.16 -21.33
C GLY A 8 -12.79 5.56 -22.75
N LEU A 9 -11.75 5.83 -23.52
CA LEU A 9 -11.63 5.47 -24.93
C LEU A 9 -11.42 3.97 -25.16
N LEU A 10 -10.90 3.24 -24.17
CA LEU A 10 -10.69 1.79 -24.24
C LEU A 10 -11.98 0.96 -24.37
N LYS A 11 -13.18 1.58 -24.26
CA LYS A 11 -14.44 0.90 -24.59
C LYS A 11 -14.56 0.51 -26.07
N GLY A 12 -13.88 1.25 -26.96
CA GLY A 12 -13.94 1.03 -28.40
C GLY A 12 -12.88 0.07 -28.93
N GLU A 13 -11.88 -0.29 -28.11
CA GLU A 13 -10.81 -1.20 -28.51
C GLU A 13 -11.19 -2.63 -28.10
N LEU A 14 -11.11 -3.57 -29.05
CA LEU A 14 -11.05 -4.99 -28.73
C LEU A 14 -9.81 -5.18 -27.83
N SER A 15 -10.02 -5.30 -26.53
CA SER A 15 -8.96 -5.37 -25.52
C SER A 15 -8.19 -6.69 -25.67
N PHE A 16 -7.23 -6.73 -26.59
CA PHE A 16 -6.31 -7.87 -26.78
C PHE A 16 -5.20 -7.92 -25.72
N GLY A 17 -5.10 -6.90 -24.86
CA GLY A 17 -4.15 -6.85 -23.74
C GLY A 17 -4.78 -7.18 -22.39
N PRO A 18 -3.96 -7.47 -21.35
CA PRO A 18 -4.44 -7.82 -20.01
C PRO A 18 -5.10 -6.64 -19.28
N PHE A 19 -4.87 -5.41 -19.75
CA PHE A 19 -5.44 -4.19 -19.18
C PHE A 19 -6.69 -3.75 -19.95
N ASN A 20 -7.85 -4.11 -19.41
CA ASN A 20 -9.13 -3.55 -19.86
C ASN A 20 -9.48 -2.27 -19.08
N GLN A 21 -10.53 -1.58 -19.54
CA GLN A 21 -11.02 -0.36 -18.90
C GLN A 21 -11.29 -0.53 -17.40
N ARG A 22 -11.87 -1.66 -16.98
CA ARG A 22 -12.24 -1.91 -15.58
C ARG A 22 -11.00 -2.00 -14.70
N VAL A 23 -9.99 -2.78 -15.11
CA VAL A 23 -8.73 -2.93 -14.40
C VAL A 23 -8.03 -1.58 -14.24
N LEU A 24 -7.95 -0.79 -15.32
CA LEU A 24 -7.29 0.53 -15.28
C LEU A 24 -8.05 1.55 -14.42
N ARG A 25 -9.39 1.51 -14.39
CA ARG A 25 -10.18 2.33 -13.46
C ARG A 25 -9.93 1.94 -12.01
N GLN A 26 -9.95 0.65 -11.70
CA GLN A 26 -9.66 0.17 -10.35
C GLN A 26 -8.23 0.54 -9.92
N ALA A 27 -7.24 0.38 -10.80
CA ALA A 27 -5.88 0.80 -10.53
C ALA A 27 -5.78 2.33 -10.30
N GLN A 28 -6.48 3.13 -11.11
CA GLN A 28 -6.55 4.58 -10.93
C GLN A 28 -7.16 4.96 -9.57
N GLU A 29 -8.26 4.33 -9.18
CA GLU A 29 -8.93 4.54 -7.89
C GLU A 29 -7.98 4.22 -6.72
N GLN A 30 -7.27 3.09 -6.78
CA GLN A 30 -6.30 2.75 -5.74
C GLN A 30 -5.14 3.74 -5.68
N CYS A 31 -4.60 4.20 -6.81
CA CYS A 31 -3.60 5.28 -6.84
C CYS A 31 -4.11 6.57 -6.19
N GLN A 32 -5.40 6.90 -6.36
CA GLN A 32 -6.01 8.05 -5.70
C GLN A 32 -6.12 7.84 -4.19
N TYR A 33 -6.53 6.65 -3.74
CA TYR A 33 -6.60 6.32 -2.31
C TYR A 33 -5.23 6.35 -1.64
N ILE A 34 -4.19 5.80 -2.28
CA ILE A 34 -2.80 5.87 -1.82
C ILE A 34 -2.39 7.34 -1.60
N ASN A 35 -2.57 8.18 -2.62
CA ASN A 35 -2.21 9.60 -2.56
C ASN A 35 -3.01 10.37 -1.49
N GLN A 36 -4.31 10.10 -1.36
CA GLN A 36 -5.16 10.76 -0.39
C GLN A 36 -4.82 10.34 1.04
N ALA A 37 -4.60 9.05 1.29
CA ALA A 37 -4.20 8.52 2.58
C ALA A 37 -2.85 9.09 3.01
N LEU A 38 -1.85 9.07 2.12
CA LEU A 38 -0.53 9.63 2.40
C LEU A 38 -0.57 11.13 2.67
N ARG A 39 -1.30 11.91 1.85
CA ARG A 39 -1.45 13.36 2.07
C ARG A 39 -2.10 13.65 3.42
N SER A 40 -3.16 12.93 3.74
CA SER A 40 -3.89 13.11 5.00
C SER A 40 -3.03 12.73 6.19
N LEU A 41 -2.26 11.65 6.06
CA LEU A 41 -1.28 11.20 7.05
C LEU A 41 -0.22 12.26 7.30
N LEU A 42 0.44 12.76 6.25
CA LEU A 42 1.49 13.79 6.37
C LEU A 42 0.96 15.05 7.04
N LYS A 43 -0.23 15.52 6.63
CA LYS A 43 -0.88 16.69 7.23
C LYS A 43 -1.19 16.47 8.71
N LEU A 44 -1.76 15.31 9.05
CA LEU A 44 -2.18 15.02 10.42
C LEU A 44 -0.97 14.76 11.33
N ALA A 45 -0.03 13.93 10.88
CA ALA A 45 1.20 13.62 11.62
C ALA A 45 2.00 14.89 11.93
N GLY A 46 2.15 15.81 10.96
CA GLY A 46 2.84 17.08 11.17
C GLY A 46 2.13 18.03 12.15
N SER A 47 0.84 17.80 12.45
CA SER A 47 0.07 18.60 13.41
C SER A 47 -0.01 18.00 14.82
N LEU A 48 0.50 16.79 15.02
CA LEU A 48 0.50 16.14 16.34
C LEU A 48 1.56 16.74 17.27
N PRO A 49 1.35 16.72 18.59
CA PRO A 49 2.41 16.94 19.58
C PRO A 49 3.62 16.02 19.33
N LYS A 50 4.82 16.50 19.66
CA LYS A 50 6.08 15.81 19.36
C LYS A 50 6.13 14.40 19.93
N GLU A 51 5.63 14.21 21.15
CA GLU A 51 5.59 12.92 21.83
C GLU A 51 4.73 11.90 21.07
N LEU A 52 3.62 12.35 20.48
CA LEU A 52 2.73 11.52 19.67
C LEU A 52 3.29 11.27 18.26
N GLN A 53 4.07 12.21 17.70
CA GLN A 53 4.81 11.99 16.47
C GLN A 53 5.89 10.91 16.66
N GLU A 54 6.70 11.02 17.71
CA GLU A 54 7.72 10.03 18.05
C GLU A 54 7.10 8.66 18.32
N ARG A 55 5.97 8.63 19.03
CA ARG A 55 5.20 7.41 19.24
C ARG A 55 4.68 6.83 17.92
N LEU A 56 4.17 7.66 17.00
CA LEU A 56 3.68 7.20 15.69
C LEU A 56 4.81 6.57 14.88
N VAL A 57 5.98 7.20 14.87
CA VAL A 57 7.17 6.66 14.18
C VAL A 57 7.56 5.30 14.74
N ARG A 58 7.61 5.16 16.07
CA ARG A 58 7.95 3.89 16.75
C ARG A 58 6.88 2.82 16.53
N THR A 59 5.61 3.14 16.77
CA THR A 59 4.50 2.19 16.72
C THR A 59 4.20 1.70 15.31
N ALA A 60 4.19 2.61 14.32
CA ALA A 60 3.83 2.25 12.95
C ALA A 60 5.06 1.88 12.09
N GLY A 61 6.28 2.02 12.63
CA GLY A 61 7.53 1.69 11.92
C GLY A 61 7.69 2.45 10.60
N ILE A 62 7.04 3.61 10.47
CA ILE A 62 6.87 4.33 9.18
C ILE A 62 8.21 4.79 8.61
N LEU A 63 9.18 5.07 9.50
CA LEU A 63 10.51 5.55 9.13
C LEU A 63 11.59 4.47 9.24
N GLU A 64 11.21 3.21 9.47
CA GLU A 64 12.17 2.11 9.49
C GLU A 64 12.60 1.76 8.06
N ASP A 65 13.91 1.66 7.82
CA ASP A 65 14.47 1.34 6.50
C ASP A 65 13.88 0.06 5.89
N ARG A 66 13.58 -0.94 6.74
CA ARG A 66 12.92 -2.18 6.31
C ARG A 66 11.52 -1.92 5.77
N SER A 67 10.69 -1.17 6.50
CA SER A 67 9.32 -0.84 6.09
C SER A 67 9.32 -0.03 4.79
N ILE A 68 10.19 0.98 4.71
CA ILE A 68 10.35 1.80 3.50
C ILE A 68 10.80 0.93 2.33
N GLY A 69 11.78 0.04 2.55
CA GLY A 69 12.28 -0.90 1.54
C GLY A 69 11.20 -1.82 1.00
N ASP A 70 10.39 -2.42 1.87
CA ASP A 70 9.27 -3.28 1.47
C ASP A 70 8.23 -2.51 0.63
N ILE A 71 7.83 -1.32 1.08
CA ILE A 71 6.87 -0.45 0.36
C ILE A 71 7.41 -0.07 -1.03
N MET A 72 8.67 0.37 -1.09
CA MET A 72 9.31 0.78 -2.34
C MET A 72 9.50 -0.39 -3.32
N ALA A 73 9.81 -1.59 -2.81
CA ALA A 73 9.90 -2.79 -3.62
C ALA A 73 8.55 -3.12 -4.27
N VAL A 74 7.47 -3.09 -3.50
CA VAL A 74 6.11 -3.36 -4.01
C VAL A 74 5.68 -2.31 -5.04
N LEU A 75 5.88 -1.03 -4.75
CA LEU A 75 5.58 0.05 -5.70
C LEU A 75 6.42 -0.03 -6.98
N GLY A 76 7.69 -0.42 -6.87
CA GLY A 76 8.58 -0.65 -8.01
C GLY A 76 8.07 -1.76 -8.92
N ILE A 77 7.59 -2.86 -8.33
CA ILE A 77 7.02 -3.99 -9.05
C ILE A 77 5.68 -3.62 -9.71
N ILE A 78 4.80 -2.92 -8.99
CA ILE A 78 3.55 -2.37 -9.54
C ILE A 78 3.83 -1.48 -10.75
N LYS A 79 4.79 -0.56 -10.63
CA LYS A 79 5.21 0.33 -11.71
C LYS A 79 5.70 -0.47 -12.93
N GLN A 80 6.53 -1.48 -12.71
CA GLN A 80 7.06 -2.31 -13.79
C GLN A 80 5.94 -3.09 -14.48
N ALA A 81 5.04 -3.71 -13.72
CA ALA A 81 3.90 -4.46 -14.23
C ALA A 81 2.95 -3.60 -15.06
N LEU A 82 2.65 -2.38 -14.61
CA LEU A 82 1.87 -1.40 -15.39
C LEU A 82 2.58 -0.98 -16.68
N ARG A 83 3.92 -0.93 -16.69
CA ARG A 83 4.70 -0.51 -17.85
C ARG A 83 4.83 -1.62 -18.89
N THR A 84 4.98 -2.88 -18.48
CA THR A 84 5.27 -4.00 -19.39
C THR A 84 4.11 -4.94 -19.62
N GLY A 85 3.06 -4.88 -18.79
CA GLY A 85 1.99 -5.88 -18.81
C GLY A 85 2.46 -7.29 -18.46
N SER A 86 3.62 -7.42 -17.79
CA SER A 86 4.16 -8.73 -17.40
C SER A 86 3.50 -9.25 -16.13
N PRO A 87 3.33 -10.57 -15.99
CA PRO A 87 2.81 -11.18 -14.75
C PRO A 87 3.65 -10.80 -13.53
N LEU A 88 2.99 -10.67 -12.39
CA LEU A 88 3.64 -10.30 -11.14
C LEU A 88 4.41 -11.49 -10.55
N PRO A 89 5.55 -11.28 -9.87
CA PRO A 89 6.23 -12.36 -9.17
C PRO A 89 5.35 -12.93 -8.05
N GLU A 90 5.39 -14.25 -7.89
CA GLU A 90 4.63 -14.97 -6.86
C GLU A 90 5.04 -14.53 -5.45
N ARG A 91 6.35 -14.43 -5.20
CA ARG A 91 6.91 -14.06 -3.90
C ARG A 91 7.15 -12.55 -3.84
N LEU A 92 6.33 -11.89 -3.02
CA LEU A 92 6.39 -10.47 -2.74
C LEU A 92 6.44 -10.24 -1.22
N PRO A 93 7.03 -9.14 -0.74
CA PRO A 93 6.95 -8.73 0.66
C PRO A 93 5.55 -8.16 0.97
N THR A 94 4.49 -8.85 0.58
CA THR A 94 3.09 -8.47 0.77
C THR A 94 2.31 -9.57 1.50
N PRO A 95 1.22 -9.24 2.21
CA PRO A 95 0.63 -7.91 2.36
C PRO A 95 1.48 -6.98 3.25
N LEU A 96 1.66 -5.74 2.82
CA LEU A 96 2.40 -4.72 3.58
C LEU A 96 1.74 -4.44 4.94
N VAL A 97 0.39 -4.44 4.97
CA VAL A 97 -0.37 -4.27 6.22
C VAL A 97 -0.02 -5.35 7.23
N ARG A 98 0.07 -6.61 6.78
CA ARG A 98 0.40 -7.75 7.64
C ARG A 98 1.79 -7.58 8.23
N ARG A 99 2.77 -7.20 7.40
CA ARG A 99 4.16 -6.97 7.85
C ARG A 99 4.26 -5.82 8.85
N ALA A 100 3.51 -4.75 8.66
CA ALA A 100 3.46 -3.64 9.61
C ALA A 100 2.91 -4.08 10.98
N ILE A 101 1.84 -4.90 10.99
CA ILE A 101 1.28 -5.47 12.22
C ILE A 101 2.26 -6.44 12.89
N GLU A 102 2.90 -7.33 12.12
CA GLU A 102 3.90 -8.26 12.63
C GLU A 102 5.10 -7.52 13.24
N SER A 103 5.59 -6.44 12.62
CA SER A 103 6.65 -5.59 13.18
C SER A 103 6.21 -4.97 14.51
N TYR A 104 5.00 -4.39 14.54
CA TYR A 104 4.45 -3.78 15.75
C TYR A 104 4.36 -4.77 16.93
N LEU A 105 3.87 -6.00 16.68
CA LEU A 105 3.78 -7.05 17.69
C LEU A 105 5.18 -7.50 18.16
N ALA A 106 6.14 -7.63 17.23
CA ALA A 106 7.52 -8.01 17.57
C ALA A 106 8.23 -6.97 18.45
N GLN A 107 7.84 -5.69 18.35
CA GLN A 107 8.38 -4.60 19.17
C GLN A 107 7.76 -4.51 20.58
N GLY A 108 6.96 -5.51 20.99
CA GLY A 108 6.38 -5.58 22.32
C GLY A 108 5.00 -4.97 22.44
N GLY A 109 4.37 -4.59 21.32
CA GLY A 109 2.93 -4.29 21.22
C GLY A 109 2.39 -3.45 22.37
N ASP A 110 2.96 -2.27 22.61
CA ASP A 110 2.55 -1.42 23.74
C ASP A 110 1.14 -0.85 23.50
N ALA A 111 0.16 -1.66 23.88
CA ALA A 111 -1.26 -1.39 23.75
C ALA A 111 -1.71 -0.37 24.80
N ILE A 112 -1.21 0.86 24.74
CA ILE A 112 -1.75 1.94 25.58
C ILE A 112 -2.98 2.53 24.86
N LEU A 113 -4.05 1.73 24.77
CA LEU A 113 -5.42 2.16 24.54
C LEU A 113 -6.17 2.07 25.87
N THR A 114 -5.85 2.97 26.79
CA THR A 114 -6.65 3.13 28.01
C THR A 114 -7.89 3.98 27.68
N THR A 115 -9.05 3.63 28.23
CA THR A 115 -10.33 4.35 27.98
C THR A 115 -10.28 5.83 28.36
N THR A 116 -9.33 6.23 29.21
CA THR A 116 -9.02 7.62 29.58
C THR A 116 -8.32 8.40 28.47
N LEU A 117 -7.49 7.75 27.64
CA LEU A 117 -6.78 8.36 26.52
C LEU A 117 -7.70 8.63 25.32
N VAL A 118 -8.76 7.85 25.14
CA VAL A 118 -9.72 8.05 24.03
C VAL A 118 -10.49 9.39 24.14
N LYS A 119 -10.56 9.98 25.34
CA LYS A 119 -11.17 11.31 25.55
C LYS A 119 -10.27 12.48 25.14
N ASP A 120 -8.96 12.27 25.05
CA ASP A 120 -8.02 13.29 24.60
C ASP A 120 -8.12 13.49 23.08
N GLU A 121 -8.24 14.74 22.65
CA GLU A 121 -8.30 15.09 21.24
C GLU A 121 -6.99 14.74 20.51
N ASN A 122 -5.85 14.93 21.15
CA ASN A 122 -4.56 14.62 20.55
C ASN A 122 -4.38 13.11 20.36
N HIS A 123 -4.84 12.31 21.33
CA HIS A 123 -4.85 10.86 21.20
C HIS A 123 -5.80 10.37 20.09
N ARG A 124 -7.00 10.95 19.96
CA ARG A 124 -7.90 10.63 18.83
C ARG A 124 -7.25 10.93 17.48
N ARG A 125 -6.60 12.10 17.35
CA ARG A 125 -5.85 12.48 16.15
C ARG A 125 -4.71 11.50 15.88
N TYR A 126 -4.01 11.03 16.92
CA TYR A 126 -2.99 9.99 16.80
C TYR A 126 -3.57 8.68 16.25
N CYS A 127 -4.69 8.18 16.79
CA CYS A 127 -5.35 6.98 16.28
C CYS A 127 -5.72 7.13 14.81
N VAL A 128 -6.26 8.29 14.41
CA VAL A 128 -6.57 8.57 13.00
C VAL A 128 -5.29 8.55 12.14
N ALA A 129 -4.16 9.05 12.63
CA ALA A 129 -2.89 8.97 11.90
C ALA A 129 -2.45 7.50 11.68
N VAL A 130 -2.54 6.65 12.71
CA VAL A 130 -2.25 5.21 12.57
C VAL A 130 -3.19 4.57 11.55
N THR A 131 -4.50 4.86 11.61
CA THR A 131 -5.48 4.35 10.63
C THR A 131 -5.17 4.82 9.21
N LEU A 132 -4.76 6.09 9.02
CA LEU A 132 -4.38 6.62 7.72
C LEU A 132 -3.14 5.92 7.15
N TYR A 133 -2.16 5.58 7.99
CA TYR A 133 -1.00 4.79 7.57
C TYR A 133 -1.40 3.37 7.16
N LEU A 134 -2.21 2.68 7.96
CA LEU A 134 -2.70 1.35 7.60
C LEU A 134 -3.51 1.40 6.29
N LYS A 135 -4.37 2.40 6.12
CA LYS A 135 -5.14 2.60 4.88
C LYS A 135 -4.23 2.83 3.67
N PHE A 136 -3.13 3.57 3.84
CA PHE A 136 -2.12 3.74 2.80
C PHE A 136 -1.52 2.40 2.38
N LEU A 137 -1.10 1.56 3.33
CA LEU A 137 -0.55 0.22 3.04
C LEU A 137 -1.61 -0.69 2.38
N THR A 138 -2.84 -0.71 2.91
CA THR A 138 -3.94 -1.50 2.34
C THR A 138 -4.22 -1.10 0.89
N SER A 139 -4.19 0.20 0.57
CA SER A 139 -4.46 0.65 -0.81
C SER A 139 -3.37 0.20 -1.79
N ILE A 140 -2.11 0.04 -1.32
CA ILE A 140 -1.03 -0.55 -2.12
C ILE A 140 -1.26 -2.05 -2.31
N ASP A 141 -1.61 -2.76 -1.24
CA ASP A 141 -1.92 -4.19 -1.31
C ASP A 141 -3.12 -4.47 -2.25
N ASP A 142 -4.16 -3.64 -2.18
CA ASP A 142 -5.34 -3.72 -3.06
C ASP A 142 -4.99 -3.43 -4.52
N LEU A 143 -4.13 -2.45 -4.78
CA LEU A 143 -3.62 -2.18 -6.12
C LEU A 143 -2.86 -3.39 -6.68
N LEU A 144 -2.03 -4.03 -5.85
CA LEU A 144 -1.33 -5.24 -6.24
C LEU A 144 -2.32 -6.37 -6.56
N LEU A 145 -3.38 -6.56 -5.77
CA LEU A 145 -4.41 -7.57 -6.04
C LEU A 145 -5.15 -7.32 -7.36
N VAL A 146 -5.49 -6.06 -7.66
CA VAL A 146 -6.10 -5.67 -8.95
C VAL A 146 -5.19 -6.08 -10.12
N LEU A 147 -3.88 -5.85 -9.99
CA LEU A 147 -2.91 -6.20 -11.02
C LEU A 147 -2.66 -7.70 -11.12
N LYS A 148 -2.64 -8.43 -10.00
CA LYS A 148 -2.54 -9.90 -9.98
C LYS A 148 -3.72 -10.54 -10.70
N ALA A 149 -4.93 -10.03 -10.45
CA ALA A 149 -6.13 -10.52 -11.13
C ALA A 149 -6.10 -10.28 -12.65
N ALA A 150 -5.43 -9.22 -13.11
CA ALA A 150 -5.36 -8.88 -14.53
C ALA A 150 -4.20 -9.56 -15.28
N LEU A 151 -3.05 -9.70 -14.63
CA LEU A 151 -1.79 -10.14 -15.26
C LEU A 151 -1.41 -11.58 -14.93
N GLY A 152 -2.02 -12.16 -13.91
CA GLY A 152 -1.63 -13.46 -13.35
C GLY A 152 -0.31 -13.40 -12.58
N GLU A 153 0.18 -14.58 -12.19
CA GLU A 153 1.40 -14.75 -11.41
C GLU A 153 2.46 -15.51 -12.21
N ARG A 154 3.71 -15.00 -12.17
CA ARG A 154 4.86 -15.68 -12.74
C ARG A 154 5.39 -16.70 -11.72
N HIS A 155 5.27 -17.97 -12.07
CA HIS A 155 5.86 -19.08 -11.34
C HIS A 155 7.31 -19.27 -11.83
N ILE A 156 8.28 -19.18 -10.93
CA ILE A 156 9.65 -19.59 -11.24
C ILE A 156 9.69 -21.10 -11.03
N ILE A 157 9.45 -21.88 -12.08
CA ILE A 157 9.76 -23.31 -12.07
C ILE A 157 11.27 -23.42 -12.18
N TYR A 158 11.97 -23.68 -11.07
CA TYR A 158 13.34 -24.18 -11.15
C TYR A 158 13.27 -25.59 -11.73
N GLN A 159 13.60 -25.77 -13.01
CA GLN A 159 14.02 -27.07 -13.51
C GLN A 159 15.39 -27.37 -12.91
N TRP A 160 15.46 -28.38 -12.05
CA TRP A 160 16.70 -28.92 -11.53
C TRP A 160 17.28 -29.89 -12.57
N GLU A 161 17.87 -29.35 -13.62
CA GLU A 161 18.83 -30.03 -14.53
C GLU A 161 19.82 -28.89 -14.89
N ASP A 162 21.08 -28.86 -14.46
CA ASP A 162 22.09 -29.91 -14.43
C ASP A 162 23.00 -29.82 -13.19
N ALA A 163 23.26 -31.00 -12.62
CA ALA A 163 24.34 -31.27 -11.67
C ALA A 163 25.63 -31.66 -12.40
#